data_AF-A0A9K3MZQ3-F1
#
_entry.id   AF-A0A9K3MZQ3-F1
#
_cell.length_a   1.000
_cell.length_b   1.000
_cell.length_c   1.000
_cell.angle_alpha   90.00
_cell.angle_beta   90.00
_cell.angle_gamma   90.00
#
_symmetry.space_group_name_H-M   'P 1'
#
loop_
_entity.id
_entity.type
_entity.pdbx_description
1 polymer ?
#
loop_
_entity_poly.entity_id
_entity_poly.type
_entity_poly.pdbx_seq_one_letter_code
_entity_poly.pdbx_strand_id
1 'polypeptide(L)'
;MTIVASGTKGSLHLNDFVIPFEEKQGTFTTATESGFTELVTGWAPLPSQHTVMTDLAQEVRMVTEFARLVKSVKNDGAAVEKLWPTLSKRGEDDELDIAVTREGRWNHRRRRRRHRLRRLWWW
;
A
#
# COMPACT_ATOMS: atom_id res chain seq x y z
N MET A 1 10.07 4.69 4.78
CA MET A 1 9.77 3.26 5.03
C MET A 1 9.95 2.54 3.73
N THR A 2 10.71 1.44 3.74
CA THR A 2 11.01 0.68 2.53
C THR A 2 9.96 -0.41 2.30
N ILE A 3 9.43 -0.49 1.08
CA ILE A 3 8.62 -1.61 0.61
C ILE A 3 9.40 -2.35 -0.47
N VAL A 4 9.49 -3.67 -0.31
CA VAL A 4 9.98 -4.58 -1.34
C VAL A 4 8.90 -5.61 -1.60
N ALA A 5 8.47 -5.72 -2.85
CA ALA A 5 7.55 -6.74 -3.30
C ALA A 5 8.19 -7.53 -4.44
N SER A 6 8.25 -8.84 -4.31
CA SER A 6 8.82 -9.74 -5.32
C SER A 6 7.74 -10.68 -5.83
N GLY A 7 7.64 -10.78 -7.15
CA GLY A 7 6.81 -11.74 -7.86
C GLY A 7 7.67 -12.69 -8.69
N THR A 8 7.00 -13.60 -9.41
CA THR A 8 7.67 -14.60 -10.25
C THR A 8 8.42 -14.00 -11.44
N LYS A 9 8.05 -12.80 -11.87
CA LYS A 9 8.60 -12.11 -13.05
C LYS A 9 9.37 -10.83 -12.72
N GLY A 10 9.56 -10.51 -11.44
CA GLY A 10 10.24 -9.28 -11.09
C GLY A 10 10.06 -8.83 -9.67
N SER A 11 10.65 -7.69 -9.34
CA SER A 11 10.52 -7.03 -8.05
C SER A 11 10.22 -5.53 -8.18
N LEU A 12 9.64 -4.98 -7.13
CA LEU A 12 9.30 -3.58 -6.94
C LEU A 12 9.92 -3.12 -5.61
N HIS A 13 10.60 -1.98 -5.64
CA HIS A 13 11.30 -1.40 -4.51
C HIS A 13 10.93 0.09 -4.36
N LEU A 14 10.48 0.48 -3.17
CA LEU A 14 10.21 1.86 -2.77
C LEU A 14 10.92 2.13 -1.46
N ASN A 15 11.60 3.26 -1.31
CA ASN A 15 12.36 3.58 -0.09
C ASN A 15 11.64 4.56 0.85
N ASP A 16 10.71 5.32 0.30
CA ASP A 16 10.02 6.46 0.89
C ASP A 16 8.49 6.32 0.80
N PHE A 17 7.98 5.09 0.91
CA PHE A 17 6.57 4.79 0.64
C PHE A 17 5.55 5.59 1.48
N VAL A 18 5.81 5.75 2.78
CA VAL A 18 4.87 6.44 3.70
C VAL A 18 4.96 7.96 3.58
N ILE A 19 6.19 8.48 3.51
CA ILE A 19 6.47 9.90 3.35
C ILE A 19 7.52 9.99 2.24
N PRO A 20 7.15 10.51 1.05
CA PRO A 20 8.08 10.72 -0.04
C PRO A 20 9.25 11.60 0.39
N PHE A 21 10.45 11.36 -0.17
CA PHE A 21 11.59 12.25 0.10
C PHE A 21 11.39 13.64 -0.49
N GLU A 22 10.65 13.73 -1.61
CA GLU A 22 10.30 14.97 -2.27
C GLU A 22 8.78 15.02 -2.47
N GLU A 23 8.11 16.06 -1.98
CA GLU A 23 6.65 16.14 -2.02
C GLU A 23 6.05 16.18 -3.43
N LYS A 24 6.82 16.72 -4.38
CA LYS A 24 6.42 16.89 -5.79
C LYS A 24 6.76 15.69 -6.67
N GLN A 25 7.35 14.63 -6.12
CA GLN A 25 7.65 13.44 -6.88
C GLN A 25 7.73 12.17 -6.02
N GLY A 26 7.21 11.06 -6.54
CA GLY A 26 7.40 9.73 -5.97
C GLY A 26 8.33 8.90 -6.85
N THR A 27 9.28 8.19 -6.25
CA THR A 27 10.23 7.35 -6.99
C THR A 27 10.13 5.89 -6.57
N PHE A 28 10.20 4.99 -7.53
CA PHE A 28 10.27 3.56 -7.29
C PHE A 28 11.15 2.85 -8.31
N THR A 29 11.74 1.72 -7.93
CA THR A 29 12.57 0.90 -8.82
C THR A 29 11.86 -0.41 -9.11
N THR A 30 11.85 -0.83 -10.37
CA THR A 30 11.38 -2.15 -10.78
C THR A 30 12.49 -2.95 -11.43
N ALA A 31 12.46 -4.27 -11.26
CA ALA A 31 13.33 -5.20 -11.96
C ALA A 31 12.44 -6.25 -12.59
N THR A 32 12.40 -6.35 -13.92
CA THR A 32 11.51 -7.28 -14.64
C THR A 32 12.34 -8.30 -15.39
N GLU A 33 12.11 -9.58 -15.11
CA GLU A 33 12.84 -10.72 -15.71
C GLU A 33 14.37 -10.54 -15.66
N SER A 34 14.85 -9.79 -14.65
CA SER A 34 16.27 -9.53 -14.41
C SER A 34 16.97 -10.81 -13.99
N GLY A 35 18.03 -11.15 -14.71
CA GLY A 35 18.89 -12.29 -14.41
C GLY A 35 20.35 -12.00 -14.75
N PHE A 36 21.15 -13.05 -14.74
CA PHE A 36 22.54 -12.96 -15.17
C PHE A 36 22.64 -13.06 -16.70
N THR A 37 23.59 -12.34 -17.28
CA THR A 37 24.03 -12.57 -18.66
C THR A 37 24.57 -13.99 -18.82
N GLU A 38 24.64 -14.51 -20.05
CA GLU A 38 25.09 -15.89 -20.33
C GLU A 38 26.42 -16.27 -19.65
N LEU A 39 27.40 -15.37 -19.62
CA LEU A 39 28.71 -15.59 -18.97
C LEU A 39 28.72 -15.26 -17.46
N VAL A 40 27.57 -14.90 -16.88
CA VAL A 40 27.40 -14.49 -15.48
C VAL A 40 28.31 -13.31 -15.08
N THR A 41 28.77 -12.53 -16.05
CA THR A 41 29.62 -11.35 -15.84
C THR A 41 28.84 -10.07 -15.56
N GLY A 42 27.52 -10.09 -15.73
CA GLY A 42 26.65 -8.94 -15.53
C GLY A 42 25.18 -9.32 -15.32
N TRP A 43 24.36 -8.30 -15.07
CA TRP A 43 22.91 -8.43 -14.91
C TRP A 43 22.20 -7.85 -16.13
N ALA A 44 21.18 -8.55 -16.62
CA ALA A 44 20.36 -8.09 -17.73
C ALA A 44 18.90 -8.62 -17.62
N PRO A 45 17.87 -7.76 -17.82
CA PRO A 45 17.97 -6.29 -17.78
C PRO A 45 18.29 -5.78 -16.37
N LEU A 46 18.91 -4.60 -16.28
CA LEU A 46 19.12 -3.92 -14.99
C LEU A 46 17.80 -3.36 -14.46
N PRO A 47 17.66 -3.19 -13.14
CA PRO A 47 16.51 -2.51 -12.55
C PRO A 47 16.35 -1.09 -13.10
N SER A 48 15.12 -0.68 -13.39
CA SER A 48 14.77 0.66 -13.86
C SER A 48 14.12 1.49 -12.75
N GLN A 49 14.62 2.70 -12.55
CA GLN A 49 13.99 3.68 -11.67
C GLN A 49 12.93 4.47 -12.45
N HIS A 50 11.78 4.67 -11.81
CA HIS A 50 10.66 5.43 -12.33
C HIS A 50 10.31 6.55 -11.36
N THR A 51 10.09 7.75 -11.90
CA THR A 51 9.69 8.93 -11.12
C THR A 51 8.33 9.40 -11.61
N VAL A 52 7.42 9.67 -10.68
CA VAL A 52 6.08 10.18 -10.95
C VAL A 52 5.95 11.55 -10.32
N MET A 53 5.67 12.56 -11.13
CA MET A 53 5.47 13.93 -10.65
C MET A 53 4.08 14.11 -10.02
N THR A 54 4.01 14.94 -8.99
CA THR A 54 2.78 15.27 -8.26
C THR A 54 2.63 16.78 -8.12
N ASP A 55 1.48 17.30 -8.55
CA ASP A 55 1.18 18.74 -8.41
C ASP A 55 0.72 19.13 -7.00
N LEU A 56 0.20 18.16 -6.24
CA LEU A 56 -0.34 18.32 -4.90
C LEU A 56 0.23 17.25 -3.99
N ALA A 57 0.49 17.62 -2.73
CA ALA A 57 0.88 16.71 -1.67
C ALA A 57 -0.14 15.58 -1.48
N GLN A 58 0.32 14.41 -1.01
CA GLN A 58 -0.49 13.21 -0.89
C GLN A 58 -1.69 13.39 0.06
N GLU A 59 -1.52 14.12 1.16
CA GLU A 59 -2.57 14.42 2.13
C GLU A 59 -3.61 15.39 1.56
N VAL A 60 -3.20 16.32 0.70
CA VAL A 60 -4.12 17.23 0.00
C VAL A 60 -4.98 16.43 -0.96
N ARG A 61 -4.40 15.47 -1.68
CA ARG A 61 -5.16 14.52 -2.53
C ARG A 61 -6.13 13.69 -1.71
N MET A 62 -5.72 13.18 -0.55
CA MET A 62 -6.56 12.39 0.36
C MET A 62 -7.80 13.17 0.80
N VAL A 63 -7.63 14.39 1.33
CA VAL A 63 -8.75 15.21 1.82
C VAL A 63 -9.64 15.66 0.66
N THR A 64 -9.05 15.99 -0.49
CA THR A 64 -9.81 16.38 -1.69
C THR A 64 -10.72 15.26 -2.17
N GLU A 65 -10.20 14.03 -2.23
CA GLU A 65 -10.99 12.87 -2.65
C GLU A 65 -12.08 12.53 -1.63
N PHE A 66 -11.78 12.63 -0.33
CA PHE A 66 -12.80 12.47 0.72
C PHE A 66 -13.93 13.49 0.58
N ALA A 67 -13.62 14.77 0.41
CA ALA A 67 -14.61 15.82 0.23
C ALA A 67 -15.46 15.59 -1.03
N ARG A 68 -14.85 15.13 -2.13
CA ARG A 68 -15.54 14.77 -3.37
C ARG A 68 -16.55 13.64 -3.14
N LEU A 69 -16.17 12.59 -2.42
CA LEU A 69 -17.06 11.48 -2.07
C LEU A 69 -18.24 11.93 -1.20
N VAL A 70 -17.98 12.75 -0.18
CA VAL A 70 -19.03 13.31 0.68
C VAL A 70 -20.02 14.16 -0.12
N LYS A 71 -19.53 15.01 -1.02
CA LYS A 71 -20.37 15.83 -1.89
C LYS A 71 -21.26 14.95 -2.76
N SER A 72 -20.71 13.90 -3.37
CA SER A 72 -21.46 13.02 -4.25
C SER A 72 -22.61 12.29 -3.54
N VAL A 73 -22.39 11.87 -2.29
CA VAL A 73 -23.45 11.26 -1.47
C VAL A 73 -24.50 12.30 -1.09
N LYS A 74 -24.08 13.49 -0.63
CA LYS A 74 -25.01 14.51 -0.11
C LYS A 74 -25.85 15.19 -1.19
N ASN A 75 -25.24 15.49 -2.33
CA ASN A 75 -25.83 16.36 -3.34
C ASN A 75 -26.31 15.58 -4.57
N ASP A 76 -25.64 14.48 -4.91
CA ASP A 76 -25.90 13.73 -6.15
C ASP A 76 -26.62 12.39 -5.87
N GLY A 77 -26.91 12.08 -4.60
CA GLY A 77 -27.60 10.86 -4.19
C GLY A 77 -26.79 9.57 -4.42
N ALA A 78 -25.48 9.68 -4.60
CA ALA A 78 -24.62 8.53 -4.83
C ALA A 78 -24.56 7.59 -3.62
N ALA A 79 -24.34 6.30 -3.88
CA ALA A 79 -24.10 5.33 -2.82
C ALA A 79 -22.77 5.61 -2.10
N VAL A 80 -22.71 5.30 -0.81
CA VAL A 80 -21.48 5.40 -0.03
C VAL A 80 -20.45 4.40 -0.55
N GLU A 81 -19.23 4.90 -0.81
CA GLU A 81 -18.16 4.06 -1.32
C GLU A 81 -17.64 3.06 -0.28
N LYS A 82 -17.48 1.80 -0.70
CA LYS A 82 -17.23 0.66 0.20
C LYS A 82 -15.78 0.20 0.26
N LEU A 83 -14.91 0.65 -0.64
CA LEU A 83 -13.49 0.27 -0.67
C LEU A 83 -12.79 0.68 0.63
N TRP A 84 -12.90 1.94 1.05
CA TRP A 84 -12.20 2.45 2.23
C TRP A 84 -12.56 1.70 3.52
N PRO A 85 -13.85 1.46 3.86
CA PRO A 85 -14.22 0.64 5.01
C PRO A 85 -13.76 -0.82 4.90
N THR A 86 -13.57 -1.35 3.69
CA THR A 86 -13.13 -2.72 3.47
C THR A 86 -11.63 -2.85 3.68
N LEU A 87 -10.84 -1.93 3.11
CA LEU A 87 -9.39 -1.88 3.28
C LEU A 87 -8.98 -1.62 4.74
N SER A 88 -9.67 -0.70 5.42
CA SER A 88 -9.37 -0.36 6.83
C SER A 88 -9.52 -1.57 7.76
N LYS A 89 -10.59 -2.35 7.59
CA LYS A 89 -10.82 -3.58 8.39
C LYS A 89 -9.77 -4.65 8.12
N ARG A 90 -9.38 -4.80 6.84
CA ARG A 90 -8.37 -5.79 6.46
C ARG A 90 -7.01 -5.45 7.06
N GLY A 91 -6.63 -4.18 7.07
CA GLY A 91 -5.39 -3.74 7.70
C GLY A 91 -5.34 -4.06 9.19
N GLU A 92 -6.43 -3.79 9.92
CA GLU A 92 -6.54 -4.14 11.34
C GLU A 92 -6.41 -5.66 11.60
N ASP A 93 -7.07 -6.48 10.78
CA ASP A 93 -7.01 -7.95 10.92
C ASP A 93 -5.58 -8.48 10.59
N ASP A 94 -4.93 -7.95 9.54
CA ASP A 94 -3.60 -8.37 9.10
C ASP A 94 -2.49 -7.91 10.10
N GLU A 95 -2.61 -6.72 10.71
CA GLU A 95 -1.65 -6.23 11.72
C GLU A 95 -1.66 -7.09 13.00
N LEU A 96 -2.85 -7.55 13.42
CA LEU A 96 -3.00 -8.49 14.53
C LEU A 96 -2.41 -9.87 14.21
N ASP A 97 -2.54 -10.34 12.97
CA ASP A 97 -1.97 -11.61 12.53
C ASP A 97 -0.42 -11.58 12.52
N ILE A 98 0.20 -10.47 12.10
CA ILE A 98 1.67 -10.28 12.12
C ILE A 98 2.21 -10.23 13.56
N ALA A 99 1.46 -9.62 14.48
CA ALA A 99 1.82 -9.58 15.90
C ALA A 99 1.75 -10.98 16.55
N VAL A 100 0.76 -11.79 16.18
CA VAL A 100 0.59 -13.17 16.67
C VAL A 100 1.62 -14.16 16.07
N THR A 101 2.18 -13.88 14.89
CA THR A 101 3.16 -14.78 14.25
C THR A 101 4.57 -14.71 14.84
N ARG A 102 4.89 -13.77 15.74
CA ARG A 102 6.20 -13.69 16.42
C ARG A 102 6.53 -14.90 17.30
N GLU A 103 5.56 -15.76 17.60
CA GLU A 103 5.73 -16.96 18.44
C GLU A 103 5.70 -18.29 17.66
N GLY A 104 5.86 -18.25 16.34
CA GLY A 104 6.34 -19.40 15.57
C GLY A 104 5.41 -20.62 15.50
N ARG A 105 4.08 -20.46 15.56
CA ARG A 105 3.16 -21.59 15.37
C ARG A 105 2.05 -21.30 14.36
N TRP A 106 2.19 -21.88 13.17
CA TRP A 106 1.18 -21.84 12.11
C TRP A 106 -0.05 -22.67 12.49
N ASN A 107 -1.25 -22.06 12.46
CA ASN A 107 -2.52 -22.77 12.54
C ASN A 107 -3.49 -22.23 11.50
N HIS A 108 -3.84 -23.06 10.52
CA HIS A 108 -4.94 -22.81 9.58
C HIS A 108 -6.29 -22.91 10.29
N ARG A 109 -6.74 -21.84 10.95
CA ARG A 109 -8.17 -21.68 11.30
C ARG A 109 -8.58 -20.23 11.20
N ARG A 110 -9.38 -19.92 10.15
CA ARG A 110 -10.22 -18.71 10.09
C ARG A 110 -11.10 -18.67 11.34
N ARG A 111 -10.71 -17.92 12.37
CA ARG A 111 -11.56 -17.66 13.54
C ARG A 111 -11.98 -16.21 13.55
N ARG A 112 -13.19 -15.98 13.06
CA ARG A 112 -13.97 -14.78 13.35
C ARG A 112 -13.98 -14.56 14.86
N ARG A 113 -13.36 -13.49 15.35
CA ARG A 113 -13.71 -12.90 16.64
C ARG A 113 -13.84 -11.40 16.49
N ARG A 114 -15.11 -10.97 16.36
CA ARG A 114 -15.54 -9.63 16.73
C ARG A 114 -15.21 -9.42 18.20
N HIS A 115 -14.72 -8.24 18.58
CA HIS A 115 -15.39 -7.34 19.54
C HIS A 115 -14.60 -6.03 19.72
N ARG A 116 -15.29 -4.92 19.44
CA ARG A 116 -15.18 -3.58 20.04
C ARG A 116 -13.78 -3.00 20.26
N LEU A 117 -13.40 -2.05 19.40
CA LEU A 117 -12.95 -0.72 19.80
C LEU A 117 -13.42 0.32 18.76
N ARG A 118 -14.73 0.58 18.73
CA ARG A 118 -15.26 1.84 18.16
C ARG A 118 -15.06 2.91 19.22
N ARG A 119 -14.05 3.76 19.03
CA ARG A 119 -13.89 5.15 19.54
C ARG A 119 -12.39 5.42 19.57
N LEU A 120 -11.87 6.16 18.61
CA LEU A 120 -10.70 7.06 18.77
C LEU A 120 -10.26 7.77 17.48
N TRP A 121 -10.86 7.48 16.32
CA TRP A 121 -10.57 8.21 15.08
C TRP A 121 -11.81 8.94 14.55
N TRP A 122 -12.26 9.93 15.32
CA TRP A 122 -13.16 11.01 14.89
C TRP A 122 -12.81 12.22 15.76
N TRP A 123 -11.71 12.90 15.41
CA TRP A 123 -11.45 14.32 15.63
C TRP A 123 -10.70 14.82 14.40
#